data_AF-A0A498DSZ4-F1
#
_entry.id   AF-A0A498DSZ4-F1
#
_cell.length_a   1.000
_cell.length_b   1.000
_cell.length_c   1.000
_cell.angle_alpha   90.00
_cell.angle_beta   90.00
_cell.angle_gamma   90.00
#
_symmetry.space_group_name_H-M   'P 1'
#
loop_
_entity.id
_entity.type
_entity.pdbx_description
1 polymer ?
#
loop_
_entity_poly.entity_id
_entity_poly.type
_entity_poly.pdbx_seq_one_letter_code
_entity_poly.pdbx_strand_id
1 'polypeptide(L)'
;MTAVRVPEIAQSLLERAAATREYRASLLLLQLSAAEVDSGREAERENAEYLRHVSTAHGWPGRSLVGEEAAEAAFTIALHAGHDPAVQGTLLRMLGEAARRGEAQLVQWAHVYDGVLVQSHRPQFYGTQYRVGPTGVVPVRIAEPAHLDRRRASVGLPTYAEQTEALLRRFMDPSAAATTSPPGFGRTSGAGRRTARYGEGLRSGT
;
A
#
# COMPACT_ATOMS: atom_id res chain seq x y z
N MET A 1 -15.76 10.35 -15.80
CA MET A 1 -14.39 10.73 -15.38
C MET A 1 -14.52 11.97 -14.51
N THR A 2 -14.15 11.89 -13.23
CA THR A 2 -14.12 13.07 -12.34
C THR A 2 -12.95 13.95 -12.78
N ALA A 3 -13.19 15.23 -13.06
CA ALA A 3 -12.13 16.15 -13.45
C ALA A 3 -11.08 16.28 -12.33
N VAL A 4 -9.80 16.16 -12.69
CA VAL A 4 -8.68 16.37 -11.77
C VAL A 4 -8.69 17.83 -11.32
N ARG A 5 -8.66 18.05 -10.00
CA ARG A 5 -8.75 19.40 -9.44
C ARG A 5 -7.39 20.08 -9.32
N VAL A 6 -6.32 19.28 -9.12
CA VAL A 6 -4.95 19.79 -8.99
C VAL A 6 -4.01 18.97 -9.87
N PRO A 7 -3.93 19.29 -11.18
CA PRO A 7 -3.20 18.48 -12.15
C PRO A 7 -1.68 18.41 -11.89
N GLU A 8 -1.10 19.45 -11.31
CA GLU A 8 0.34 19.51 -10.99
C GLU A 8 0.70 18.51 -9.89
N ILE A 9 -0.18 18.37 -8.87
CA ILE A 9 -0.03 17.35 -7.83
C ILE A 9 -0.21 15.96 -8.43
N ALA A 10 -1.22 15.78 -9.29
CA ALA A 10 -1.46 14.50 -9.95
C ALA A 10 -0.24 14.04 -10.75
N GLN A 11 0.33 14.92 -11.58
CA GLN A 11 1.53 14.63 -12.37
C GLN A 11 2.73 14.30 -11.48
N SER A 12 2.99 15.11 -10.45
CA SER A 12 4.09 14.87 -9.52
C SER A 12 3.98 13.52 -8.80
N LEU A 13 2.77 13.13 -8.39
CA LEU A 13 2.55 11.81 -7.77
C LEU A 13 2.84 10.67 -8.74
N LEU A 14 2.41 10.80 -10.00
CA LEU A 14 2.62 9.78 -11.04
C LEU A 14 4.12 9.57 -11.32
N GLU A 15 4.88 10.66 -11.52
CA GLU A 15 6.33 10.61 -11.78
C GLU A 15 7.09 9.95 -10.61
N ARG A 16 6.81 10.40 -9.38
CA ARG A 16 7.42 9.86 -8.17
C ARG A 16 7.12 8.37 -7.98
N ALA A 17 5.87 7.96 -8.17
CA ALA A 17 5.48 6.57 -8.03
C ALA A 17 6.03 5.69 -9.17
N ALA A 18 6.21 6.23 -10.38
CA ALA A 18 6.89 5.53 -11.46
C ALA A 18 8.36 5.25 -11.11
N ALA A 19 9.08 6.25 -10.63
CA ALA A 19 10.46 6.09 -10.15
C ALA A 19 10.55 5.08 -8.98
N THR A 20 9.63 5.14 -8.01
CA THR A 20 9.56 4.13 -6.95
C THR A 20 9.31 2.73 -7.51
N ARG A 21 8.38 2.54 -8.45
CA ARG A 21 8.12 1.23 -9.06
C ARG A 21 9.35 0.67 -9.77
N GLU A 22 10.04 1.49 -10.54
CA GLU A 22 11.27 1.11 -11.23
C GLU A 22 12.38 0.73 -10.24
N TYR A 23 12.64 1.56 -9.24
CA TYR A 23 13.61 1.26 -8.18
C TYR A 23 13.30 -0.06 -7.47
N ARG A 24 12.03 -0.28 -7.06
CA ARG A 24 11.61 -1.49 -6.36
C ARG A 24 11.71 -2.74 -7.24
N ALA A 25 11.46 -2.62 -8.54
CA ALA A 25 11.65 -3.71 -9.49
C ALA A 25 13.13 -4.08 -9.64
N SER A 26 14.01 -3.10 -9.85
CA SER A 26 15.46 -3.32 -9.98
C SER A 26 16.09 -3.85 -8.69
N LEU A 27 15.62 -3.38 -7.52
CA LEU A 27 16.04 -3.89 -6.21
C LEU A 27 15.67 -5.37 -6.04
N LEU A 28 14.45 -5.77 -6.45
CA LEU A 28 14.00 -7.16 -6.37
C LEU A 28 14.84 -8.09 -7.25
N LEU A 29 15.27 -7.61 -8.41
CA LEU A 29 16.11 -8.36 -9.36
C LEU A 29 17.61 -8.34 -9.00
N LEU A 30 17.99 -7.72 -7.88
CA LEU A 30 19.38 -7.55 -7.44
C LEU A 30 20.27 -6.89 -8.52
N GLN A 31 19.70 -5.97 -9.28
CA GLN A 31 20.36 -5.30 -10.42
C GLN A 31 21.06 -3.99 -10.05
N LEU A 32 21.00 -3.58 -8.78
CA LEU A 32 21.49 -2.28 -8.32
C LEU A 32 22.81 -2.43 -7.56
N SER A 33 23.74 -1.51 -7.82
CA SER A 33 24.91 -1.25 -6.99
C SER A 33 24.53 -0.64 -5.64
N ALA A 34 25.45 -0.64 -4.68
CA ALA A 34 25.24 0.00 -3.38
C ALA A 34 24.88 1.50 -3.51
N ALA A 35 25.51 2.23 -4.44
CA ALA A 35 25.25 3.64 -4.67
C ALA A 35 23.86 3.89 -5.26
N GLU A 36 23.39 3.04 -6.18
CA GLU A 36 22.03 3.12 -6.72
C GLU A 36 20.98 2.76 -5.65
N VAL A 37 21.32 1.82 -4.77
CA VAL A 37 20.49 1.46 -3.62
C VAL A 37 20.37 2.64 -2.64
N ASP A 38 21.47 3.36 -2.36
CA ASP A 38 21.47 4.58 -1.54
C ASP A 38 20.65 5.71 -2.18
N SER A 39 20.87 5.97 -3.47
CA SER A 39 20.13 6.98 -4.23
C SER A 39 18.63 6.70 -4.25
N GLY A 40 18.23 5.46 -4.50
CA GLY A 40 16.81 5.07 -4.49
C GLY A 40 16.17 5.20 -3.10
N ARG A 41 16.91 4.92 -2.02
CA ARG A 41 16.43 5.19 -0.65
C ARG A 41 16.18 6.67 -0.43
N GLU A 42 17.10 7.54 -0.86
CA GLU A 42 16.93 8.98 -0.72
C GLU A 42 15.72 9.48 -1.50
N ALA A 43 15.53 9.00 -2.74
CA ALA A 43 14.34 9.32 -3.53
C ALA A 43 13.04 8.87 -2.83
N GLU A 44 13.02 7.71 -2.18
CA GLU A 44 11.88 7.27 -1.36
C GLU A 44 11.64 8.19 -0.16
N ARG A 45 12.69 8.76 0.46
CA ARG A 45 12.57 9.78 1.52
C ARG A 45 11.91 11.05 1.02
N GLU A 46 12.42 11.60 -0.06
CA GLU A 46 11.87 12.80 -0.69
C GLU A 46 10.41 12.60 -1.12
N ASN A 47 10.09 11.42 -1.66
CA ASN A 47 8.72 11.08 -2.05
C ASN A 47 7.77 11.03 -0.86
N ALA A 48 8.19 10.44 0.27
CA ALA A 48 7.39 10.38 1.48
C ALA A 48 7.13 11.76 2.07
N GLU A 49 8.16 12.62 2.11
CA GLU A 49 8.02 14.01 2.56
C GLU A 49 7.11 14.83 1.64
N TYR A 50 7.25 14.67 0.32
CA TYR A 50 6.36 15.30 -0.65
C TYR A 50 4.89 14.89 -0.40
N LEU A 51 4.63 13.59 -0.27
CA LEU A 51 3.28 13.09 -0.02
C LEU A 51 2.73 13.59 1.33
N ARG A 52 3.56 13.66 2.37
CA ARG A 52 3.18 14.24 3.67
C ARG A 52 2.79 15.70 3.53
N HIS A 53 3.57 16.48 2.80
CA HIS A 53 3.29 17.90 2.55
C HIS A 53 1.96 18.09 1.81
N VAL A 54 1.78 17.41 0.67
CA VAL A 54 0.53 17.41 -0.10
C VAL A 54 -0.66 17.01 0.78
N SER A 55 -0.50 15.92 1.55
CA SER A 55 -1.58 15.39 2.38
C SER A 55 -1.93 16.30 3.56
N THR A 56 -0.97 17.09 4.04
CA THR A 56 -1.20 18.08 5.10
C THR A 56 -1.95 19.30 4.55
N ALA A 57 -1.60 19.75 3.34
CA ALA A 57 -2.21 20.92 2.72
C ALA A 57 -3.62 20.65 2.15
N HIS A 58 -3.84 19.46 1.57
CA HIS A 58 -5.06 19.16 0.81
C HIS A 58 -5.88 18.00 1.37
N GLY A 59 -5.44 17.39 2.47
CA GLY A 59 -5.89 16.05 2.86
C GLY A 59 -5.31 14.98 1.94
N TRP A 60 -5.63 13.71 2.22
CA TRP A 60 -5.15 12.60 1.38
C TRP A 60 -5.49 12.84 -0.10
N PRO A 61 -4.52 12.77 -1.03
CA PRO A 61 -4.75 12.99 -2.46
C PRO A 61 -5.47 11.80 -3.10
N GLY A 62 -6.75 11.66 -2.77
CA GLY A 62 -7.65 10.66 -3.31
C GLY A 62 -8.18 11.01 -4.69
N ARG A 63 -8.98 10.11 -5.26
CA ARG A 63 -9.49 10.20 -6.64
C ARG A 63 -10.23 11.51 -6.93
N SER A 64 -10.91 12.10 -5.95
CA SER A 64 -11.67 13.33 -6.14
C SER A 64 -10.78 14.57 -6.28
N LEU A 65 -9.52 14.49 -5.82
CA LEU A 65 -8.54 15.58 -5.92
C LEU A 65 -7.65 15.41 -7.17
N VAL A 66 -7.07 14.22 -7.33
CA VAL A 66 -5.98 13.98 -8.28
C VAL A 66 -6.32 12.99 -9.40
N GLY A 67 -7.53 12.40 -9.38
CA GLY A 67 -7.89 11.31 -10.28
C GLY A 67 -7.44 9.95 -9.77
N GLU A 68 -7.93 8.88 -10.40
CA GLU A 68 -7.79 7.50 -9.90
C GLU A 68 -6.34 6.99 -9.99
N GLU A 69 -5.65 7.29 -11.09
CA GLU A 69 -4.27 6.86 -11.30
C GLU A 69 -3.29 7.54 -10.33
N ALA A 70 -3.44 8.84 -10.12
CA ALA A 70 -2.59 9.57 -9.17
C ALA A 70 -2.91 9.23 -7.71
N ALA A 71 -4.15 8.86 -7.39
CA ALA A 71 -4.50 8.35 -6.06
C ALA A 71 -3.82 6.99 -5.77
N GLU A 72 -3.73 6.12 -6.77
CA GLU A 72 -2.95 4.87 -6.68
C GLU A 72 -1.45 5.15 -6.57
N ALA A 73 -0.96 6.18 -7.26
CA ALA A 73 0.41 6.65 -7.14
C ALA A 73 0.73 7.16 -5.71
N ALA A 74 -0.17 7.92 -5.09
CA ALA A 74 -0.03 8.33 -3.69
C ALA A 74 0.03 7.13 -2.73
N PHE A 75 -0.80 6.11 -2.94
CA PHE A 75 -0.70 4.86 -2.17
C PHE A 75 0.67 4.19 -2.35
N THR A 76 1.16 4.09 -3.58
CA THR A 76 2.48 3.49 -3.88
C THR A 76 3.60 4.17 -3.09
N ILE A 77 3.59 5.51 -3.02
CA ILE A 77 4.56 6.27 -2.24
C ILE A 77 4.43 5.96 -0.75
N ALA A 78 3.21 5.97 -0.20
CA ALA A 78 2.99 5.66 1.22
C ALA A 78 3.38 4.23 1.62
N LEU A 79 3.19 3.26 0.71
CA LEU A 79 3.60 1.87 0.90
C LEU A 79 5.11 1.75 1.13
N HIS A 80 5.90 2.61 0.49
CA HIS A 80 7.37 2.61 0.54
C HIS A 80 7.97 3.68 1.46
N ALA A 81 7.16 4.40 2.24
CA ALA A 81 7.60 5.42 3.19
C ALA A 81 8.18 4.86 4.52
N GLY A 82 8.66 3.63 4.54
CA GLY A 82 9.04 2.91 5.77
C GLY A 82 10.37 3.31 6.42
N HIS A 83 11.05 4.32 5.90
CA HIS A 83 12.33 4.81 6.43
C HIS A 83 12.13 5.84 7.56
N ASP A 84 10.93 6.41 7.70
CA ASP A 84 10.55 7.37 8.73
C ASP A 84 9.21 6.95 9.37
N PRO A 85 9.25 6.35 10.58
CA PRO A 85 8.05 5.90 11.27
C PRO A 85 7.03 7.01 11.59
N ALA A 86 7.49 8.24 11.80
CA ALA A 86 6.60 9.37 12.12
C ALA A 86 5.83 9.83 10.87
N VAL A 87 6.53 9.92 9.74
CA VAL A 87 5.92 10.20 8.43
C VAL A 87 4.96 9.09 8.05
N GLN A 88 5.38 7.82 8.13
CA GLN A 88 4.54 6.69 7.75
C GLN A 88 3.31 6.58 8.66
N GLY A 89 3.44 6.84 9.97
CA GLY A 89 2.30 6.89 10.89
C GLY A 89 1.30 7.99 10.53
N THR A 90 1.79 9.17 10.12
CA THR A 90 0.94 10.28 9.64
C THR A 90 0.19 9.91 8.37
N LEU A 91 0.90 9.36 7.38
CA LEU A 91 0.31 8.91 6.12
C LEU A 91 -0.71 7.78 6.33
N LEU A 92 -0.40 6.81 7.20
CA LEU A 92 -1.31 5.73 7.55
C LEU A 92 -2.63 6.24 8.14
N ARG A 93 -2.57 7.23 9.05
CA ARG A 93 -3.77 7.86 9.62
C ARG A 93 -4.61 8.54 8.54
N MET A 94 -3.97 9.36 7.70
CA MET A 94 -4.64 10.09 6.61
C MET A 94 -5.26 9.13 5.58
N LEU A 95 -4.55 8.05 5.23
CA LEU A 95 -5.05 6.99 4.35
C LEU A 95 -6.26 6.27 4.96
N GLY A 96 -6.25 5.98 6.26
CA GLY A 96 -7.39 5.37 6.95
C GLY A 96 -8.62 6.28 6.99
N GLU A 97 -8.43 7.59 7.19
CA GLU A 97 -9.48 8.59 7.08
C GLU A 97 -10.03 8.69 5.64
N ALA A 98 -9.15 8.65 4.63
CA ALA A 98 -9.53 8.66 3.23
C ALA A 98 -10.33 7.41 2.85
N ALA A 99 -9.93 6.24 3.33
CA ALA A 99 -10.65 4.99 3.12
C ALA A 99 -12.08 5.04 3.68
N ARG A 100 -12.26 5.62 4.88
CA ARG A 100 -13.61 5.85 5.45
C ARG A 100 -14.48 6.77 4.61
N ARG A 101 -13.86 7.72 3.89
CA ARG A 101 -14.56 8.63 2.95
C ARG A 101 -14.72 8.05 1.54
N GLY A 102 -14.20 6.84 1.28
CA GLY A 102 -14.20 6.25 -0.07
C GLY A 102 -13.23 6.93 -1.04
N GLU A 103 -12.23 7.65 -0.54
CA GLU A 103 -11.17 8.30 -1.33
C GLU A 103 -9.90 7.45 -1.43
N ALA A 104 -9.87 6.32 -0.72
CA ALA A 104 -8.87 5.27 -0.80
C ALA A 104 -9.53 3.91 -0.53
N GLN A 105 -8.82 2.82 -0.79
CA GLN A 105 -9.32 1.47 -0.52
C GLN A 105 -8.84 0.97 0.85
N LEU A 106 -9.66 0.19 1.54
CA LEU A 106 -9.29 -0.35 2.85
C LEU A 106 -8.13 -1.36 2.75
N VAL A 107 -8.01 -2.07 1.63
CA VAL A 107 -6.86 -2.91 1.30
C VAL A 107 -5.55 -2.10 1.26
N GLN A 108 -5.54 -0.91 0.66
CA GLN A 108 -4.36 -0.03 0.63
C GLN A 108 -3.91 0.31 2.06
N TRP A 109 -4.86 0.65 2.93
CA TRP A 109 -4.56 0.90 4.35
C TRP A 109 -3.98 -0.33 5.05
N ALA A 110 -4.53 -1.52 4.82
CA ALA A 110 -4.04 -2.77 5.43
C ALA A 110 -2.58 -3.06 5.05
N HIS A 111 -2.18 -2.80 3.80
CA HIS A 111 -0.79 -2.95 3.36
C HIS A 111 0.17 -2.03 4.11
N VAL A 112 -0.16 -0.74 4.22
CA VAL A 112 0.68 0.23 4.95
C VAL A 112 0.71 -0.10 6.45
N TYR A 113 -0.41 -0.51 7.03
CA TYR A 113 -0.52 -0.90 8.44
C TYR A 113 0.42 -2.05 8.80
N ASP A 114 0.40 -3.12 8.01
CA ASP A 114 1.32 -4.25 8.21
C ASP A 114 2.79 -3.82 7.99
N GLY A 115 3.06 -2.92 7.05
CA GLY A 115 4.39 -2.32 6.85
C GLY A 115 4.92 -1.64 8.12
N VAL A 116 4.08 -0.82 8.78
CA VAL A 116 4.41 -0.16 10.05
C VAL A 116 4.70 -1.18 11.17
N LEU A 117 3.90 -2.26 11.25
CA LEU A 117 4.11 -3.33 12.23
C LEU A 117 5.46 -4.02 12.01
N VAL A 118 5.76 -4.41 10.77
CA VAL A 118 7.00 -5.10 10.42
C VAL A 118 8.23 -4.25 10.73
N GLN A 119 8.22 -2.96 10.38
CA GLN A 119 9.31 -2.04 10.70
C GLN A 119 9.50 -1.85 12.21
N SER A 120 8.41 -1.93 12.97
CA SER A 120 8.44 -1.89 14.43
C SER A 120 8.79 -3.25 15.07
N HIS A 121 9.29 -4.21 14.28
CA HIS A 121 9.58 -5.60 14.69
C HIS A 121 8.39 -6.34 15.33
N ARG A 122 7.17 -5.91 15.03
CA ARG A 122 5.94 -6.54 15.49
C ARG A 122 5.39 -7.50 14.44
N PRO A 123 4.70 -8.58 14.86
CA PRO A 123 4.02 -9.44 13.91
C PRO A 123 2.95 -8.65 13.15
N GLN A 124 2.87 -8.87 11.84
CA GLN A 124 1.89 -8.22 10.98
C GLN A 124 0.49 -8.81 11.19
N PHE A 125 -0.56 -8.03 10.90
CA PHE A 125 -1.94 -8.38 11.23
C PHE A 125 -2.69 -8.97 10.02
N TYR A 126 -2.51 -8.41 8.83
CA TYR A 126 -3.18 -8.88 7.60
C TYR A 126 -2.33 -9.81 6.72
N GLY A 127 -1.05 -9.97 7.04
CA GLY A 127 -0.16 -10.88 6.30
C GLY A 127 0.22 -10.35 4.92
N THR A 128 0.35 -9.04 4.73
CA THR A 128 0.65 -8.46 3.41
C THR A 128 2.13 -8.32 3.07
N GLN A 129 3.02 -8.48 4.06
CA GLN A 129 4.46 -8.24 3.94
C GLN A 129 5.21 -9.56 3.79
N TYR A 130 6.11 -9.60 2.81
CA TYR A 130 6.92 -10.75 2.48
C TYR A 130 8.39 -10.34 2.31
N ARG A 131 9.28 -11.31 2.42
CA ARG A 131 10.71 -11.17 2.13
C ARG A 131 11.16 -12.25 1.15
N VAL A 132 12.19 -11.96 0.38
CA VAL A 132 12.83 -12.98 -0.45
C VAL A 132 13.70 -13.85 0.46
N GLY A 133 13.50 -15.17 0.38
CA GLY A 133 14.31 -16.18 1.04
C GLY A 133 14.92 -17.14 0.01
N PRO A 134 15.74 -18.11 0.46
CA PRO A 134 16.45 -19.04 -0.43
C PRO A 134 15.55 -19.85 -1.36
N THR A 135 14.31 -20.11 -0.94
CA THR A 135 13.33 -20.94 -1.67
C THR A 135 12.20 -20.11 -2.30
N GLY A 136 12.35 -18.78 -2.37
CA GLY A 136 11.36 -17.86 -2.92
C GLY A 136 10.80 -16.88 -1.89
N VAL A 137 9.59 -16.40 -2.12
CA VAL A 137 8.94 -15.36 -1.29
C VAL A 137 8.34 -15.99 -0.03
N VAL A 138 8.80 -15.55 1.15
CA VAL A 138 8.32 -16.04 2.46
C VAL A 138 7.67 -14.92 3.28
N PRO A 139 6.62 -15.20 4.06
CA PRO A 139 5.99 -14.17 4.88
C PRO A 139 6.90 -13.67 5.98
N VAL A 140 6.71 -12.40 6.35
CA VAL A 140 7.15 -11.89 7.65
C VAL A 140 6.20 -12.42 8.74
N ARG A 141 6.66 -12.53 9.99
CA ARG A 141 5.91 -13.09 11.13
C ARG A 141 4.48 -12.52 11.22
N ILE A 142 3.47 -13.39 11.29
CA ILE A 142 2.04 -13.05 11.34
C ILE A 142 1.48 -13.25 12.75
N ALA A 143 0.66 -12.32 13.22
CA ALA A 143 -0.07 -12.44 14.48
C ALA A 143 -1.27 -13.38 14.31
N GLU A 144 -1.45 -14.34 15.22
CA GLU A 144 -2.59 -15.27 15.24
C GLU A 144 -3.01 -15.80 13.84
N PRO A 145 -2.18 -16.65 13.20
CA PRO A 145 -2.42 -17.11 11.84
C PRO A 145 -3.78 -17.80 11.64
N ALA A 146 -4.33 -18.44 12.68
CA ALA A 146 -5.63 -19.12 12.63
C ALA A 146 -6.81 -18.18 12.30
N HIS A 147 -6.67 -16.86 12.55
CA HIS A 147 -7.70 -15.86 12.29
C HIS A 147 -7.41 -15.00 11.06
N LEU A 148 -6.32 -15.28 10.34
CA LEU A 148 -5.78 -14.42 9.28
C LEU A 148 -6.79 -14.15 8.16
N ASP A 149 -7.38 -15.20 7.58
CA ASP A 149 -8.29 -15.05 6.44
C ASP A 149 -9.57 -14.29 6.80
N ARG A 150 -10.06 -14.44 8.03
CA ARG A 150 -11.18 -13.63 8.54
C ARG A 150 -10.84 -12.14 8.54
N ARG A 151 -9.62 -11.78 8.97
CA ARG A 151 -9.15 -10.38 8.97
C ARG A 151 -8.93 -9.87 7.55
N ARG A 152 -8.34 -10.67 6.68
CA ARG A 152 -8.12 -10.35 5.25
C ARG A 152 -9.44 -10.08 4.53
N ALA A 153 -10.44 -10.93 4.73
CA ALA A 153 -11.77 -10.73 4.17
C ALA A 153 -12.43 -9.41 4.64
N SER A 154 -12.21 -8.99 5.90
CA SER A 154 -12.79 -7.74 6.43
C SER A 154 -12.29 -6.47 5.74
N VAL A 155 -11.14 -6.54 5.05
CA VAL A 155 -10.54 -5.42 4.31
C VAL A 155 -10.52 -5.63 2.80
N GLY A 156 -11.12 -6.72 2.30
CA GLY A 156 -11.18 -7.05 0.87
C GLY A 156 -9.92 -7.69 0.29
N LEU A 157 -9.03 -8.22 1.13
CA LEU A 157 -7.88 -9.01 0.69
C LEU A 157 -8.31 -10.44 0.32
N PRO A 158 -7.66 -11.08 -0.68
CA PRO A 158 -7.87 -12.50 -0.96
C PRO A 158 -7.40 -13.36 0.22
N THR A 159 -7.72 -14.65 0.24
CA THR A 159 -7.17 -15.55 1.26
C THR A 159 -5.64 -15.56 1.21
N TYR A 160 -5.01 -15.93 2.31
CA TYR A 160 -3.56 -15.99 2.40
C TYR A 160 -2.97 -17.03 1.43
N ALA A 161 -3.68 -18.14 1.21
CA ALA A 161 -3.30 -19.16 0.24
C ALA A 161 -3.30 -18.63 -1.20
N GLU A 162 -4.41 -18.01 -1.64
CA GLU A 162 -4.52 -17.40 -2.98
C GLU A 162 -3.44 -16.34 -3.21
N GLN A 163 -3.18 -15.50 -2.20
CA GLN A 163 -2.15 -14.47 -2.28
C GLN A 163 -0.76 -15.05 -2.44
N THR A 164 -0.43 -16.09 -1.67
CA THR A 164 0.88 -16.74 -1.70
C THR A 164 1.09 -17.45 -3.04
N GLU A 165 0.07 -18.12 -3.56
CA GLU A 165 0.11 -18.74 -4.89
C GLU A 165 0.35 -17.69 -5.99
N ALA A 166 -0.37 -16.57 -5.96
CA ALA A 166 -0.17 -15.48 -6.92
C ALA A 166 1.26 -14.91 -6.87
N LEU A 167 1.82 -14.75 -5.67
CA LEU A 167 3.20 -14.27 -5.48
C LEU A 167 4.24 -15.27 -5.99
N LEU A 168 4.06 -16.56 -5.71
CA LEU A 168 4.96 -17.60 -6.20
C LEU A 168 4.93 -17.67 -7.74
N ARG A 169 3.76 -17.58 -8.36
CA ARG A 169 3.65 -17.52 -9.83
C ARG A 169 4.39 -16.32 -10.41
N ARG A 170 4.24 -15.13 -9.82
CA ARG A 170 4.95 -13.91 -10.24
C ARG A 170 6.46 -13.98 -10.04
N PHE A 171 6.91 -14.66 -8.99
CA PHE A 171 8.33 -14.87 -8.73
C PHE A 171 8.96 -15.85 -9.73
N MET A 172 8.24 -16.92 -10.07
CA MET A 172 8.72 -17.96 -11.00
C MET A 172 8.62 -17.53 -12.47
N ASP A 173 7.65 -16.68 -12.83
CA ASP A 173 7.51 -16.11 -14.16
C ASP A 173 7.29 -14.59 -14.08
N PRO A 174 8.38 -13.80 -14.02
CA PRO A 174 8.30 -12.34 -13.97
C PRO A 174 7.66 -11.73 -15.22
N SER A 175 7.71 -12.42 -16.37
CA SER A 175 7.21 -11.94 -17.66
C SER A 175 5.68 -11.98 -17.75
N ALA A 176 5.04 -12.97 -17.13
CA ALA A 176 3.57 -13.08 -17.05
C ALA A 176 2.92 -12.05 -16.11
N ALA A 177 3.70 -11.45 -15.20
CA ALA A 177 3.19 -10.59 -14.14
C ALA A 177 3.01 -9.11 -14.53
N ALA A 178 3.55 -8.70 -15.69
CA ALA A 178 3.38 -7.34 -16.22
C ALA A 178 1.95 -7.05 -16.71
N THR A 179 1.12 -8.09 -16.88
CA THR A 179 -0.21 -7.98 -17.53
C THR A 179 -1.37 -7.97 -16.52
N THR A 180 -1.13 -8.19 -15.23
CA THR A 180 -2.20 -8.34 -14.22
C THR A 180 -2.02 -7.39 -13.03
N SER A 181 -3.06 -6.59 -12.73
CA SER A 181 -3.16 -5.83 -11.49
C SER A 181 -3.09 -6.81 -10.29
N PRO A 182 -2.42 -6.43 -9.18
CA PRO A 182 -2.30 -7.33 -8.04
C PRO A 182 -3.69 -7.73 -7.51
N PRO A 183 -3.89 -9.00 -7.09
CA PRO A 183 -5.16 -9.46 -6.55
C PRO A 183 -5.53 -8.60 -5.32
N GLY A 184 -6.72 -8.02 -5.33
CA GLY A 184 -7.17 -7.03 -4.35
C GLY A 184 -7.17 -5.57 -4.84
N PHE A 185 -6.49 -5.26 -5.95
CA PHE A 185 -6.44 -3.93 -6.57
C PHE A 185 -7.23 -3.88 -7.89
N GLY A 186 -8.26 -4.71 -8.00
CA GLY A 186 -9.16 -4.71 -9.16
C GLY A 186 -9.87 -3.35 -9.28
N ARG A 187 -9.98 -2.84 -10.51
CA ARG A 187 -10.81 -1.66 -10.80
C ARG A 187 -12.22 -1.96 -10.31
N THR A 188 -12.69 -1.28 -9.27
CA THR A 188 -14.10 -1.36 -8.89
C THR A 188 -14.91 -0.65 -9.98
N SER A 189 -15.32 -1.41 -11.00
CA SER A 189 -16.41 -1.01 -11.88
C SER A 189 -17.60 -0.63 -10.98
N GLY A 190 -18.03 0.62 -11.10
CA GLY A 190 -19.01 1.19 -10.20
C GLY A 190 -20.34 0.46 -10.28
N ALA A 191 -20.69 -0.29 -9.24
CA ALA A 191 -22.06 -0.60 -8.86
C ALA A 191 -22.09 -1.10 -7.42
N GLY A 192 -22.88 -0.43 -6.56
CA GLY A 192 -23.23 -0.93 -5.23
C GLY A 192 -22.61 -0.16 -4.07
N ARG A 193 -23.17 1.01 -3.74
CA ARG A 193 -23.02 1.57 -2.39
C ARG A 193 -23.65 0.58 -1.41
N ARG A 194 -22.84 -0.05 -0.56
CA ARG A 194 -23.28 -0.53 0.75
C ARG A 194 -22.45 0.20 1.80
N THR A 195 -23.07 1.21 2.41
CA THR A 195 -22.56 1.85 3.61
C THR A 195 -22.56 0.83 4.75
N ALA A 196 -21.41 0.24 5.06
CA ALA A 196 -21.24 -0.46 6.33
C ALA A 196 -21.10 0.62 7.43
N ARG A 197 -22.16 0.78 8.23
CA ARG A 197 -22.07 1.50 9.51
C ARG A 197 -21.20 0.65 10.44
N TYR A 198 -19.96 1.07 10.68
CA TYR A 198 -19.18 0.57 11.81
C TYR A 198 -19.62 1.34 13.05
N GLY A 199 -20.54 0.71 13.80
CA GLY A 199 -21.03 1.18 15.09
C GLY A 199 -20.11 0.76 16.22
N GLU A 200 -19.97 1.71 17.14
CA GLU A 200 -19.33 1.68 18.45
C GLU A 200 -19.43 0.34 19.20
N GLY A 201 -18.34 -0.01 19.87
CA GLY A 201 -18.36 -1.04 20.89
C GLY A 201 -17.00 -1.16 21.53
N LEU A 202 -16.75 -0.32 22.55
CA LEU A 202 -15.80 -0.56 23.66
C LEU A 202 -15.95 0.60 24.66
N ARG A 203 -16.98 0.52 25.51
CA ARG A 203 -16.98 1.14 26.84
C ARG A 203 -17.59 0.19 27.85
N SER A 204 -16.93 0.18 29.01
CA SER A 204 -17.38 -0.29 30.33
C SER A 204 -17.19 -1.78 30.65
N GLY A 205 -16.07 -2.07 31.31
CA GLY A 205 -15.99 -3.10 32.33
C GLY A 205 -15.99 -2.41 33.70
N THR A 206 -16.94 -2.80 34.54
CA THR A 206 -17.12 -2.47 35.96
C THR A 206 -15.99 -2.99 36.83
#